data_AF-A0A371LSR4-F1
#
_entry.id   AF-A0A371LSR4-F1
#
_cell.length_a   1.000
_cell.length_b   1.000
_cell.length_c   1.000
_cell.angle_alpha   90.00
_cell.angle_beta   90.00
_cell.angle_gamma   90.00
#
_symmetry.space_group_name_H-M   'P 1'
#
loop_
_entity.id
_entity.type
_entity.pdbx_description
1 polymer ?
#
loop_
_entity_poly.entity_id
_entity_poly.type
_entity_poly.pdbx_seq_one_letter_code
_entity_poly.pdbx_strand_id
1 'polypeptide(L)'
;MLVEDALGRTIRADDPILSSEQERIDLAASVVGDVVLMLGTLLDEEFDHDIPNATLAAVGSTASDDVEFFTAVVASADDRIASNEIPDWLRKAADDVSGRQRLRDRFVGRTYARAHGAIESDGEQDQSPDSVFDEAQFHRSDPTTRLYRAGLQGVVDYEASVAGALFHGVWAQHETVSDPICQRALAAGVGYAAHLELSGASATEEQDEILNTVEQHRDDLSEPSEALLNVLIEDDPDIENVAAGIDTEADEHDLSELEALAYRQFISDITNPPGPSGYYSTAS
;
A
#
# COMPACT_ATOMS: atom_id res chain seq x y z
N MET A 1 4.17 17.32 -14.97
CA MET A 1 4.09 17.80 -16.37
C MET A 1 4.21 16.69 -17.43
N LEU A 2 5.31 15.93 -17.56
CA LEU A 2 5.37 14.86 -18.59
C LEU A 2 4.42 13.69 -18.30
N VAL A 3 4.37 13.22 -17.05
CA VAL A 3 3.47 12.14 -16.63
C VAL A 3 2.01 12.57 -16.75
N GLU A 4 1.66 13.75 -16.25
CA GLU A 4 0.31 14.32 -16.38
C GLU A 4 -0.12 14.49 -17.85
N ASP A 5 0.76 15.00 -18.73
CA ASP A 5 0.44 15.12 -20.16
C ASP A 5 0.27 13.75 -20.82
N ALA A 6 1.12 12.78 -20.49
CA ALA A 6 0.99 11.41 -20.99
C ALA A 6 -0.34 10.79 -20.53
N LEU A 7 -0.63 10.83 -19.22
CA LEU A 7 -1.83 10.26 -18.62
C LEU A 7 -3.11 10.94 -19.13
N GLY A 8 -3.15 12.27 -19.11
CA GLY A 8 -4.30 13.05 -19.59
C GLY A 8 -4.60 12.87 -21.08
N ARG A 9 -3.58 12.51 -21.88
CA ARG A 9 -3.77 12.19 -23.30
C ARG A 9 -4.01 10.70 -23.57
N THR A 10 -3.90 9.85 -22.55
CA THR A 10 -4.25 8.43 -22.62
C THR A 10 -5.63 8.12 -22.05
N ILE A 11 -6.08 8.84 -21.01
CA ILE A 11 -7.36 8.59 -20.35
C ILE A 11 -8.43 9.39 -21.06
N ARG A 12 -9.28 8.67 -21.81
CA ARG A 12 -10.55 9.17 -22.38
C ARG A 12 -10.49 10.57 -23.03
N ALA A 13 -9.32 10.98 -23.53
CA ALA A 13 -9.18 12.19 -24.30
C ALA A 13 -10.02 12.06 -25.58
N ASP A 14 -10.66 13.15 -26.01
CA ASP A 14 -11.42 13.18 -27.26
C ASP A 14 -10.55 12.79 -28.49
N ASP A 15 -9.23 12.95 -28.37
CA ASP A 15 -8.23 12.57 -29.38
C ASP A 15 -7.02 11.90 -28.69
N PRO A 16 -7.11 10.60 -28.37
CA PRO A 16 -6.06 9.89 -27.65
C PRO A 16 -4.82 9.67 -28.54
N ILE A 17 -3.63 9.70 -27.95
CA ILE A 17 -2.36 9.49 -28.69
C ILE A 17 -2.35 8.13 -29.40
N LEU A 18 -2.93 7.11 -28.76
CA LEU A 18 -2.99 5.73 -29.24
C LEU A 18 -4.45 5.29 -29.32
N SER A 19 -4.78 4.56 -30.37
CA SER A 19 -6.16 4.17 -30.67
C SER A 19 -6.62 2.99 -29.84
N SER A 20 -5.70 2.08 -29.48
CA SER A 20 -6.01 0.93 -28.63
C SER A 20 -5.82 1.26 -27.16
N GLU A 21 -6.73 0.80 -26.31
CA GLU A 21 -6.64 0.93 -24.87
C GLU A 21 -5.41 0.23 -24.30
N GLN A 22 -5.10 -0.98 -24.77
CA GLN A 22 -3.90 -1.70 -24.35
C GLN A 22 -2.62 -0.91 -24.67
N GLU A 23 -2.54 -0.30 -25.86
CA GLU A 23 -1.40 0.52 -26.24
C GLU A 23 -1.25 1.75 -25.32
N ARG A 24 -2.38 2.31 -24.84
CA ARG A 24 -2.39 3.41 -23.87
C ARG A 24 -1.94 2.96 -22.48
N ILE A 25 -2.41 1.80 -22.01
CA ILE A 25 -1.96 1.18 -20.76
C ILE A 25 -0.45 0.92 -20.81
N ASP A 26 0.04 0.31 -21.89
CA ASP A 26 1.46 0.02 -22.08
C ASP A 26 2.32 1.29 -22.08
N LEU A 27 1.86 2.36 -22.75
CA LEU A 27 2.55 3.65 -22.76
C LEU A 27 2.59 4.27 -21.35
N ALA A 28 1.44 4.33 -20.67
CA ALA A 28 1.34 4.90 -19.33
C ALA A 28 2.20 4.11 -18.33
N ALA A 29 2.08 2.78 -18.33
CA ALA A 29 2.86 1.89 -17.47
C ALA A 29 4.37 2.01 -17.74
N SER A 30 4.80 2.16 -19.00
CA SER A 30 6.21 2.39 -19.32
C SER A 30 6.71 3.72 -18.75
N VAL A 31 5.95 4.81 -18.92
CA VAL A 31 6.33 6.13 -18.40
C VAL A 31 6.38 6.11 -16.87
N VAL A 32 5.36 5.54 -16.22
CA VAL A 32 5.29 5.45 -14.76
C VAL A 32 6.43 4.58 -14.21
N GLY A 33 6.62 3.38 -14.77
CA GLY A 33 7.69 2.47 -14.35
C GLY A 33 9.08 3.08 -14.50
N ASP A 34 9.36 3.73 -15.64
CA ASP A 34 10.64 4.38 -15.88
C ASP A 34 10.88 5.55 -14.89
N VAL A 35 9.85 6.33 -14.57
CA VAL A 35 9.93 7.42 -13.58
C VAL A 35 10.18 6.86 -12.19
N VAL A 36 9.42 5.85 -11.74
CA VAL A 36 9.57 5.22 -10.42
C VAL A 36 10.98 4.65 -10.25
N LEU A 37 11.50 3.94 -11.25
CA LEU A 37 12.84 3.36 -11.23
C LEU A 37 13.94 4.43 -11.22
N MET A 38 13.80 5.47 -12.04
CA MET A 38 14.71 6.61 -12.04
C MET A 38 14.73 7.30 -10.67
N LEU A 39 13.58 7.49 -10.05
CA LEU A 39 13.46 8.13 -8.74
C LEU A 39 14.07 7.27 -7.64
N GLY A 40 13.76 5.97 -7.61
CA GLY A 40 14.36 5.03 -6.66
C GLY A 40 15.89 5.02 -6.75
N THR A 41 16.43 5.12 -7.97
CA THR A 41 17.88 5.12 -8.19
C THR A 41 18.55 6.46 -7.85
N LEU A 42 17.91 7.59 -8.15
CA LEU A 42 18.52 8.92 -7.98
C LEU A 42 18.38 9.48 -6.57
N LEU A 43 17.31 9.10 -5.87
CA LEU A 43 16.95 9.67 -4.57
C LEU A 43 17.29 8.75 -3.39
N ASP A 44 18.02 7.65 -3.62
CA ASP A 44 18.39 6.69 -2.56
C ASP A 44 17.15 6.29 -1.73
N GLU A 45 16.07 5.98 -2.44
CA GLU A 45 14.77 5.65 -1.87
C GLU A 45 14.01 6.79 -1.14
N GLU A 46 14.45 8.06 -1.18
CA GLU A 46 13.65 9.18 -0.64
C GLU A 46 12.45 9.50 -1.54
N PHE A 47 11.33 8.82 -1.30
CA PHE A 47 10.06 9.04 -2.00
C PHE A 47 9.34 10.33 -1.58
N ASP A 48 9.82 11.04 -0.56
CA ASP A 48 9.18 12.26 -0.04
C ASP A 48 9.48 13.52 -0.86
N HIS A 49 10.21 13.36 -1.96
CA HIS A 49 10.44 14.46 -2.89
C HIS A 49 9.16 14.81 -3.68
N ASP A 50 8.98 16.10 -3.99
CA ASP A 50 7.83 16.63 -4.74
C ASP A 50 7.54 15.90 -6.07
N ILE A 51 8.60 15.42 -6.75
CA ILE A 51 8.48 14.82 -8.10
C ILE A 51 7.85 13.42 -8.04
N PRO A 52 8.34 12.47 -7.22
CA PRO A 52 7.64 11.21 -6.96
C PRO A 52 6.19 11.44 -6.54
N ASN A 53 5.97 12.32 -5.56
CA ASN A 53 4.63 12.58 -5.04
C ASN A 53 3.67 13.14 -6.10
N ALA A 54 4.12 14.08 -6.94
CA ALA A 54 3.30 14.58 -8.04
C ALA A 54 3.02 13.50 -9.09
N THR A 55 3.99 12.62 -9.38
CA THR A 55 3.81 11.50 -10.31
C THR A 55 2.77 10.51 -9.79
N LEU A 56 2.90 10.08 -8.53
CA LEU A 56 1.98 9.13 -7.90
C LEU A 56 0.58 9.73 -7.74
N ALA A 57 0.47 11.02 -7.41
CA ALA A 57 -0.79 11.72 -7.35
C ALA A 57 -1.47 11.81 -8.72
N ALA A 58 -0.71 12.10 -9.79
CA ALA A 58 -1.24 12.14 -11.15
C ALA A 58 -1.71 10.77 -11.64
N VAL A 59 -1.07 9.67 -11.22
CA VAL A 59 -1.56 8.30 -11.49
C VAL A 59 -2.80 7.99 -10.64
N GLY A 60 -2.77 8.29 -9.35
CA GLY A 60 -3.91 8.04 -8.45
C GLY A 60 -5.18 8.77 -8.86
N SER A 61 -5.08 10.02 -9.33
CA SER A 61 -6.24 10.79 -9.80
C SER A 61 -6.91 10.21 -11.05
N THR A 62 -6.27 9.27 -11.75
CA THR A 62 -6.88 8.61 -12.92
C THR A 62 -7.99 7.64 -12.51
N ALA A 63 -7.96 7.16 -11.26
CA ALA A 63 -8.95 6.24 -10.73
C ALA A 63 -10.34 6.87 -10.62
N SER A 64 -10.44 8.18 -10.34
CA SER A 64 -11.73 8.87 -10.34
C SER A 64 -12.34 8.92 -11.73
N ASP A 65 -11.56 8.87 -12.81
CA ASP A 65 -12.13 8.85 -14.16
C ASP A 65 -12.42 7.42 -14.63
N ASP A 66 -11.51 6.49 -14.35
CA ASP A 66 -11.51 5.13 -14.87
C ASP A 66 -10.69 4.18 -13.98
N VAL A 67 -11.36 3.52 -13.02
CA VAL A 67 -10.74 2.58 -12.08
C VAL A 67 -10.07 1.40 -12.80
N GLU A 68 -10.72 0.82 -13.82
CA GLU A 68 -10.16 -0.31 -14.58
C GLU A 68 -8.86 0.08 -15.29
N PHE A 69 -8.85 1.25 -15.94
CA PHE A 69 -7.63 1.78 -16.57
C PHE A 69 -6.53 2.03 -15.53
N PHE A 70 -6.88 2.63 -14.39
CA PHE A 70 -5.94 2.88 -13.30
C PHE A 70 -5.29 1.58 -12.81
N THR A 71 -6.07 0.57 -12.44
CA THR A 71 -5.54 -0.67 -11.89
C THR A 71 -4.69 -1.41 -12.92
N ALA A 72 -5.07 -1.39 -14.20
CA ALA A 72 -4.27 -1.98 -15.29
C ALA A 72 -2.92 -1.29 -15.49
N VAL A 73 -2.86 0.05 -15.38
CA VAL A 73 -1.61 0.82 -15.46
C VAL A 73 -0.70 0.50 -14.27
N VAL A 74 -1.23 0.46 -13.04
CA VAL A 74 -0.44 0.14 -11.84
C VAL A 74 0.09 -1.29 -11.89
N ALA A 75 -0.75 -2.25 -12.28
CA ALA A 75 -0.38 -3.66 -12.44
C ALA A 75 0.77 -3.84 -13.45
N SER A 76 0.67 -3.17 -14.59
CA SER A 76 1.67 -3.25 -15.67
C SER A 76 2.97 -2.55 -15.29
N ALA A 77 2.90 -1.42 -14.58
CA ALA A 77 4.07 -0.72 -14.06
C ALA A 77 4.79 -1.55 -12.98
N ASP A 78 4.06 -2.15 -12.04
CA ASP A 78 4.63 -3.05 -11.03
C ASP A 78 5.32 -4.27 -11.66
N ASP A 79 4.71 -4.86 -12.69
CA ASP A 79 5.30 -6.00 -13.42
C ASP A 79 6.61 -5.59 -14.12
N ARG A 80 6.62 -4.42 -14.77
CA ARG A 80 7.81 -3.86 -15.45
C ARG A 80 8.94 -3.57 -14.48
N ILE A 81 8.64 -2.97 -13.32
CA ILE A 81 9.63 -2.72 -12.26
C ILE A 81 10.23 -4.05 -11.80
N ALA A 82 9.42 -5.09 -11.62
CA ALA A 82 9.88 -6.42 -11.24
C ALA A 82 10.69 -7.16 -12.32
N SER A 83 10.32 -7.04 -13.59
CA SER A 83 10.95 -7.77 -14.70
C SER A 83 12.26 -7.15 -15.17
N ASN A 84 12.62 -5.96 -14.68
CA ASN A 84 13.76 -5.18 -15.15
C ASN A 84 13.68 -4.86 -16.65
N GLU A 85 12.46 -4.71 -17.17
CA GLU A 85 12.20 -4.27 -18.55
C GLU A 85 12.44 -2.76 -18.69
N ILE A 86 13.62 -2.31 -18.31
CA ILE A 86 14.02 -0.91 -18.35
C ILE A 86 14.92 -0.60 -19.54
N PRO A 87 14.86 0.65 -20.05
CA PRO A 87 15.79 1.11 -21.06
C PRO A 87 17.24 0.90 -20.64
N ASP A 88 18.11 0.57 -21.60
CA ASP A 88 19.54 0.27 -21.34
C ASP A 88 20.26 1.38 -20.57
N TRP A 89 19.87 2.64 -20.78
CA TRP A 89 20.45 3.79 -20.09
C TRP A 89 20.12 3.81 -18.60
N LEU A 90 18.95 3.30 -18.20
CA LEU A 90 18.51 3.20 -16.82
C LEU A 90 19.02 1.91 -16.17
N ARG A 91 19.24 0.85 -16.95
CA ARG A 91 19.72 -0.45 -16.46
C ARG A 91 21.00 -0.34 -15.64
N LYS A 92 21.96 0.45 -16.12
CA LYS A 92 23.22 0.65 -15.40
C LYS A 92 23.04 1.30 -14.02
N ALA A 93 22.02 2.13 -13.87
CA ALA A 93 21.70 2.79 -12.63
C ALA A 93 20.88 1.84 -11.72
N ALA A 94 19.95 1.09 -12.30
CA ALA A 94 19.08 0.16 -11.59
C ALA A 94 19.73 -1.17 -11.15
N ASP A 95 20.86 -1.56 -11.77
CA ASP A 95 21.66 -2.72 -11.35
C ASP A 95 22.26 -2.53 -9.94
N ASP A 96 22.30 -1.30 -9.44
CA ASP A 96 22.77 -0.94 -8.09
C ASP A 96 21.63 -0.70 -7.09
N VAL A 97 20.36 -0.87 -7.53
CA VAL A 97 19.20 -0.66 -6.65
C VAL A 97 18.98 -1.94 -5.84
N SER A 98 19.58 -1.99 -4.65
CA SER A 98 19.05 -2.80 -3.54
C SER A 98 17.64 -2.32 -3.18
N GLY A 99 16.84 -3.16 -2.52
CA GLY A 99 15.50 -2.75 -2.08
C GLY A 99 14.46 -2.61 -3.20
N ARG A 100 14.61 -3.31 -4.33
CA ARG A 100 13.64 -3.22 -5.43
C ARG A 100 12.24 -3.66 -5.01
N GLN A 101 12.15 -4.65 -4.13
CA GLN A 101 10.85 -5.04 -3.59
C GLN A 101 10.23 -3.91 -2.76
N ARG A 102 11.02 -3.23 -1.92
CA ARG A 102 10.59 -2.05 -1.16
C ARG A 102 10.11 -0.92 -2.06
N LEU A 103 10.85 -0.62 -3.13
CA LEU A 103 10.47 0.35 -4.16
C LEU A 103 9.09 0.04 -4.76
N ARG A 104 8.86 -1.23 -5.11
CA ARG A 104 7.58 -1.70 -5.64
C ARG A 104 6.46 -1.56 -4.61
N ASP A 105 6.71 -1.93 -3.36
CA ASP A 105 5.74 -1.86 -2.27
C ASP A 105 5.30 -0.41 -2.02
N ARG A 106 6.24 0.54 -1.99
CA ARG A 106 5.95 1.98 -1.90
C ARG A 106 5.18 2.52 -3.11
N PHE A 107 5.58 2.13 -4.32
CA PHE A 107 4.88 2.52 -5.54
C PHE A 107 3.42 2.09 -5.51
N VAL A 108 3.16 0.79 -5.26
CA VAL A 108 1.79 0.27 -5.20
C VAL A 108 1.03 0.93 -4.06
N GLY A 109 1.61 0.98 -2.87
CA GLY A 109 0.91 1.49 -1.70
C GLY A 109 0.48 2.94 -1.84
N ARG A 110 1.41 3.84 -2.19
CA ARG A 110 1.11 5.26 -2.36
C ARG A 110 0.13 5.50 -3.50
N THR A 111 0.23 4.76 -4.60
CA THR A 111 -0.64 4.97 -5.77
C THR A 111 -2.09 4.57 -5.47
N TYR A 112 -2.31 3.43 -4.79
CA TYR A 112 -3.63 2.99 -4.35
C TYR A 112 -4.22 3.90 -3.28
N ALA A 113 -3.44 4.33 -2.28
CA ALA A 113 -3.92 5.26 -1.25
C ALA A 113 -4.34 6.61 -1.86
N ARG A 114 -3.62 7.11 -2.88
CA ARG A 114 -3.99 8.32 -3.62
C ARG A 114 -5.27 8.14 -4.43
N ALA A 115 -5.44 6.98 -5.08
CA ALA A 115 -6.64 6.65 -5.83
C ALA A 115 -7.88 6.59 -4.93
N HIS A 116 -7.78 5.91 -3.79
CA HIS A 116 -8.83 5.86 -2.78
C HIS A 116 -9.25 7.28 -2.33
N GLY A 117 -8.27 8.11 -1.94
CA GLY A 117 -8.55 9.48 -1.51
C GLY A 117 -9.08 10.39 -2.62
N ALA A 118 -8.72 10.14 -3.89
CA ALA A 118 -9.25 10.89 -5.03
C ALA A 118 -10.73 10.59 -5.27
N ILE A 119 -11.14 9.32 -5.22
CA ILE A 119 -12.54 8.90 -5.36
C ILE A 119 -13.37 9.43 -4.19
N GLU A 120 -12.86 9.33 -2.96
CA GLU A 120 -13.53 9.87 -1.77
C GLU A 120 -13.75 11.39 -1.86
N SER A 121 -12.77 12.12 -2.41
CA SER A 121 -12.84 13.58 -2.54
C SER A 121 -13.78 14.05 -3.64
N ASP A 122 -13.95 13.27 -4.71
CA ASP A 122 -14.75 13.69 -5.85
C ASP A 122 -16.24 13.78 -5.50
N GLY A 123 -16.75 12.86 -4.66
CA GLY A 123 -18.08 12.92 -4.02
C GLY A 123 -19.30 13.00 -4.95
N GLU A 124 -19.09 13.22 -6.25
CA GLU A 124 -20.09 13.40 -7.30
C GLU A 124 -20.28 12.13 -8.15
N GLN A 125 -19.40 11.14 -7.98
CA GLN A 125 -19.45 9.90 -8.75
C GLN A 125 -20.11 8.76 -7.97
N ASP A 126 -20.82 7.90 -8.69
CA ASP A 126 -21.41 6.65 -8.18
C ASP A 126 -20.33 5.56 -7.85
N GLN A 127 -19.07 5.96 -7.70
CA GLN A 127 -17.95 5.04 -7.42
C GLN A 127 -17.69 4.97 -5.92
N SER A 128 -17.62 3.75 -5.38
CA SER A 128 -17.12 3.51 -4.02
C SER A 128 -15.59 3.67 -4.00
N PRO A 129 -14.98 4.32 -2.99
CA PRO A 129 -13.54 4.28 -2.78
C PRO A 129 -12.97 2.85 -2.75
N ASP A 130 -13.75 1.86 -2.30
CA ASP A 130 -13.30 0.47 -2.24
C ASP A 130 -13.15 -0.18 -3.62
N SER A 131 -13.79 0.37 -4.65
CA SER A 131 -13.74 -0.18 -6.01
C SER A 131 -12.33 -0.26 -6.58
N VAL A 132 -11.40 0.61 -6.14
CA VAL A 132 -9.99 0.50 -6.58
C VAL A 132 -9.35 -0.79 -6.10
N PHE A 133 -9.70 -1.26 -4.91
CA PHE A 133 -9.15 -2.48 -4.34
C PHE A 133 -9.83 -3.73 -4.94
N ASP A 134 -11.14 -3.65 -5.20
CA ASP A 134 -11.89 -4.73 -5.85
C ASP A 134 -11.39 -5.00 -7.28
N GLU A 135 -11.06 -3.95 -8.02
CA GLU A 135 -10.55 -4.04 -9.40
C GLU A 135 -9.03 -4.23 -9.47
N ALA A 136 -8.35 -4.41 -8.33
CA ALA A 136 -6.91 -4.58 -8.30
C ALA A 136 -6.48 -5.88 -9.01
N GLN A 137 -5.50 -5.77 -9.91
CA GLN A 137 -4.97 -6.91 -10.67
C GLN A 137 -3.45 -6.91 -10.60
N PHE A 138 -2.83 -8.09 -10.47
CA PHE A 138 -1.37 -8.22 -10.53
C PHE A 138 -0.98 -9.53 -11.22
N HIS A 139 -0.02 -9.47 -12.13
CA HIS A 139 0.37 -10.62 -12.97
C HIS A 139 1.10 -11.73 -12.20
N ARG A 140 1.81 -11.38 -11.13
CA ARG A 140 2.73 -12.28 -10.39
C ARG A 140 2.30 -12.59 -8.97
N SER A 141 1.22 -12.01 -8.49
CA SER A 141 0.77 -12.11 -7.12
C SER A 141 -0.75 -11.97 -7.03
N ASP A 142 -1.31 -12.63 -6.03
CA ASP A 142 -2.68 -12.35 -5.60
C ASP A 142 -2.82 -10.87 -5.16
N PRO A 143 -3.86 -10.11 -5.60
CA PRO A 143 -4.01 -8.70 -5.28
C PRO A 143 -4.09 -8.41 -3.79
N THR A 144 -4.87 -9.19 -3.03
CA THR A 144 -5.00 -9.05 -1.58
C THR A 144 -3.63 -9.17 -0.91
N THR A 145 -2.86 -10.19 -1.26
CA THR A 145 -1.49 -10.39 -0.74
C THR A 145 -0.55 -9.24 -1.12
N ARG A 146 -0.65 -8.74 -2.35
CA ARG A 146 0.23 -7.67 -2.86
C ARG A 146 -0.04 -6.33 -2.20
N LEU A 147 -1.31 -5.99 -2.01
CA LEU A 147 -1.77 -4.78 -1.32
C LEU A 147 -1.49 -4.87 0.18
N TYR A 148 -1.71 -6.04 0.79
CA TYR A 148 -1.36 -6.30 2.19
C TYR A 148 0.11 -6.02 2.45
N ARG A 149 0.99 -6.59 1.61
CA ARG A 149 2.44 -6.34 1.68
C ARG A 149 2.77 -4.84 1.56
N ALA A 150 2.13 -4.12 0.64
CA ALA A 150 2.33 -2.68 0.49
C ALA A 150 1.87 -1.90 1.73
N GLY A 151 0.77 -2.32 2.37
CA GLY A 151 0.29 -1.76 3.64
C GLY A 151 1.29 -1.95 4.78
N LEU A 152 1.83 -3.15 4.92
CA LEU A 152 2.89 -3.44 5.91
C LEU A 152 4.13 -2.58 5.67
N GLN A 153 4.55 -2.41 4.41
CA GLN A 153 5.67 -1.54 4.06
C GLN A 153 5.38 -0.08 4.44
N GLY A 154 4.13 0.39 4.24
CA GLY A 154 3.69 1.72 4.68
C GLY A 154 3.85 1.92 6.18
N VAL A 155 3.57 0.91 7.00
CA VAL A 155 3.80 0.98 8.46
C VAL A 155 5.29 1.12 8.79
N VAL A 156 6.13 0.29 8.17
CA VAL A 156 7.59 0.33 8.37
C VAL A 156 8.20 1.67 7.94
N ASP A 157 7.63 2.29 6.90
CA ASP A 157 8.04 3.60 6.40
C ASP A 157 7.35 4.79 7.11
N TYR A 158 6.59 4.54 8.19
CA TYR A 158 5.84 5.55 8.94
C TYR A 158 4.79 6.32 8.12
N GLU A 159 4.26 5.71 7.05
CA GLU A 159 3.22 6.26 6.18
C GLU A 159 1.82 5.82 6.66
N ALA A 160 1.39 6.32 7.82
CA ALA A 160 0.16 5.88 8.48
C ALA A 160 -1.09 5.96 7.59
N SER A 161 -1.25 7.02 6.79
CA SER A 161 -2.39 7.17 5.87
C SER A 161 -2.38 6.16 4.73
N VAL A 162 -1.21 5.80 4.21
CA VAL A 162 -1.05 4.79 3.17
C VAL A 162 -1.36 3.41 3.73
N ALA A 163 -0.79 3.09 4.90
CA ALA A 163 -1.04 1.82 5.58
C ALA A 163 -2.54 1.66 5.92
N GLY A 164 -3.17 2.68 6.49
CA GLY A 164 -4.59 2.67 6.85
C GLY A 164 -5.50 2.40 5.64
N ALA A 165 -5.31 3.14 4.54
CA ALA A 165 -6.10 2.96 3.32
C ALA A 165 -5.95 1.55 2.74
N LEU A 166 -4.73 1.01 2.71
CA LEU A 166 -4.47 -0.33 2.18
C LEU A 166 -5.02 -1.43 3.07
N PHE A 167 -4.88 -1.33 4.40
CA PHE A 167 -5.45 -2.32 5.30
C PHE A 167 -6.98 -2.30 5.27
N HIS A 168 -7.61 -1.13 5.19
CA HIS A 168 -9.05 -1.01 4.96
C HIS A 168 -9.48 -1.74 3.68
N GLY A 169 -8.85 -1.41 2.56
CA GLY A 169 -9.17 -2.01 1.26
C GLY A 169 -8.96 -3.53 1.22
N VAL A 170 -7.91 -4.03 1.86
CA VAL A 170 -7.62 -5.47 1.95
C VAL A 170 -8.60 -6.16 2.91
N TRP A 171 -8.95 -5.54 4.03
CA TRP A 171 -9.95 -6.04 4.97
C TRP A 171 -11.33 -6.17 4.33
N ALA A 172 -11.75 -5.20 3.52
CA ALA A 172 -13.04 -5.23 2.82
C ALA A 172 -13.25 -6.49 1.95
N GLN A 173 -12.17 -7.17 1.58
CA GLN A 173 -12.21 -8.39 0.76
C GLN A 173 -12.39 -9.68 1.59
N HIS A 174 -12.39 -9.64 2.93
CA HIS A 174 -12.31 -10.84 3.77
C HIS A 174 -13.45 -11.85 3.53
N GLU A 175 -14.65 -11.40 3.18
CA GLU A 175 -15.80 -12.28 2.88
C GLU A 175 -15.78 -12.88 1.47
N THR A 176 -14.98 -12.31 0.55
CA THR A 176 -15.02 -12.66 -0.88
C THR A 176 -13.83 -13.50 -1.31
N VAL A 177 -12.72 -13.45 -0.59
CA VAL A 177 -11.50 -14.22 -0.88
C VAL A 177 -11.52 -15.61 -0.25
N SER A 178 -10.86 -16.57 -0.90
CA SER A 178 -10.72 -17.94 -0.39
C SER A 178 -9.52 -18.11 0.53
N ASP A 179 -9.50 -19.13 1.39
CA ASP A 179 -8.28 -19.56 2.08
C ASP A 179 -7.18 -19.96 1.07
N PRO A 180 -5.89 -19.60 1.29
CA PRO A 180 -5.29 -18.91 2.43
C PRO A 180 -5.29 -17.37 2.33
N ILE A 181 -5.88 -16.79 1.28
CA ILE A 181 -5.90 -15.33 1.05
C ILE A 181 -6.74 -14.63 2.14
N CYS A 182 -7.81 -15.29 2.62
CA CYS A 182 -8.60 -14.82 3.76
C CYS A 182 -7.75 -14.53 5.00
N GLN A 183 -6.71 -15.32 5.27
CA GLN A 183 -5.80 -15.07 6.41
C GLN A 183 -5.09 -13.71 6.30
N ARG A 184 -4.75 -13.26 5.08
CA ARG A 184 -4.14 -11.94 4.85
C ARG A 184 -5.17 -10.82 4.99
N ALA A 185 -6.41 -11.05 4.57
CA ALA A 185 -7.50 -10.11 4.81
C ALA A 185 -7.77 -9.95 6.32
N LEU A 186 -7.82 -11.05 7.07
CA LEU A 186 -7.98 -11.04 8.53
C LEU A 186 -6.82 -10.31 9.23
N ALA A 187 -5.57 -10.60 8.84
CA ALA A 187 -4.41 -9.88 9.36
C ALA A 187 -4.47 -8.37 9.03
N ALA A 188 -4.86 -8.00 7.81
CA ALA A 188 -5.11 -6.60 7.44
C ALA A 188 -6.19 -5.96 8.33
N GLY A 189 -7.24 -6.70 8.69
CA GLY A 189 -8.24 -6.27 9.67
C GLY A 189 -7.61 -5.88 11.01
N VAL A 190 -6.70 -6.71 11.55
CA VAL A 190 -5.93 -6.38 12.77
C VAL A 190 -5.12 -5.10 12.58
N GLY A 191 -4.40 -4.97 11.46
CA GLY A 191 -3.61 -3.78 11.13
C GLY A 191 -4.46 -2.51 11.00
N TYR A 192 -5.66 -2.62 10.43
CA TYR A 192 -6.59 -1.51 10.28
C TYR A 192 -7.23 -1.12 11.62
N ALA A 193 -7.61 -2.09 12.46
CA ALA A 193 -8.08 -1.83 13.82
C ALA A 193 -7.01 -1.12 14.66
N ALA A 194 -5.73 -1.49 14.52
CA ALA A 194 -4.61 -0.77 15.13
C ALA A 194 -4.44 0.66 14.60
N HIS A 195 -4.65 0.87 13.30
CA HIS A 195 -4.65 2.21 12.71
C HIS A 195 -5.77 3.10 13.26
N LEU A 196 -6.99 2.55 13.39
CA LEU A 196 -8.14 3.23 14.02
C LEU A 196 -7.84 3.58 15.48
N GLU A 197 -7.19 2.64 16.20
CA GLU A 197 -6.76 2.84 17.59
C GLU A 197 -5.88 4.09 17.72
N LEU A 198 -4.78 4.11 16.96
CA LEU A 198 -3.76 5.16 16.99
C LEU A 198 -4.27 6.51 16.46
N SER A 199 -5.23 6.50 15.54
CA SER A 199 -5.83 7.72 15.00
C SER A 199 -6.77 8.42 16.01
N GLY A 200 -7.01 7.82 17.19
CA GLY A 200 -7.99 8.31 18.16
C GLY A 200 -9.43 8.13 17.66
N ALA A 201 -9.62 7.29 16.64
CA ALA A 201 -10.91 6.81 16.18
C ALA A 201 -11.33 5.53 16.94
N SER A 202 -10.67 5.26 18.08
CA SER A 202 -10.64 4.03 18.88
C SER A 202 -11.92 3.66 19.65
N ALA A 203 -13.08 4.09 19.16
CA ALA A 203 -14.38 3.70 19.71
C ALA A 203 -15.46 3.75 18.63
N THR A 204 -15.07 3.37 17.40
CA THR A 204 -16.00 3.28 16.28
C THR A 204 -16.64 1.89 16.28
N GLU A 205 -17.92 1.84 15.90
CA GLU A 205 -18.66 0.60 15.65
C GLU A 205 -17.90 -0.32 14.68
N GLU A 206 -17.15 0.28 13.75
CA GLU A 206 -16.29 -0.40 12.78
C GLU A 206 -15.11 -1.14 13.43
N GLN A 207 -14.38 -0.52 14.37
CA GLN A 207 -13.27 -1.20 15.07
C GLN A 207 -13.79 -2.42 15.86
N ASP A 208 -14.92 -2.27 16.56
CA ASP A 208 -15.55 -3.37 17.30
C ASP A 208 -15.99 -4.50 16.35
N GLU A 209 -16.56 -4.16 15.19
CA GLU A 209 -16.96 -5.14 14.17
C GLU A 209 -15.76 -5.94 13.64
N ILE A 210 -14.67 -5.24 13.31
CA ILE A 210 -13.43 -5.87 12.83
C ILE A 210 -12.87 -6.82 13.89
N LEU A 211 -12.69 -6.35 15.13
CA LEU A 211 -12.10 -7.16 16.21
C LEU A 211 -12.97 -8.38 16.54
N ASN A 212 -14.29 -8.22 16.58
CA ASN A 212 -15.21 -9.35 16.80
C ASN A 212 -15.16 -10.37 15.67
N THR A 213 -14.96 -9.94 14.43
CA THR A 213 -14.85 -10.83 13.28
C THR A 213 -13.52 -11.57 13.30
N VAL A 214 -12.41 -10.85 13.49
CA VAL A 214 -11.07 -11.44 13.55
C VAL A 214 -10.92 -12.42 14.71
N GLU A 215 -11.48 -12.13 15.90
CA GLU A 215 -11.40 -13.04 17.06
C GLU A 215 -12.06 -14.41 16.78
N GLN A 216 -13.10 -14.46 15.93
CA GLN A 216 -13.72 -15.73 15.51
C GLN A 216 -12.78 -16.59 14.65
N HIS A 217 -11.74 -15.99 14.07
CA HIS A 217 -10.74 -16.60 13.20
C HIS A 217 -9.33 -16.54 13.80
N ARG A 218 -9.22 -16.39 15.13
CA ARG A 218 -7.93 -16.22 15.82
C ARG A 218 -6.91 -17.33 15.51
N ASP A 219 -7.37 -18.58 15.42
CA ASP A 219 -6.51 -19.74 15.12
C ASP A 219 -5.88 -19.69 13.71
N ASP A 220 -6.40 -18.85 12.82
CA ASP A 220 -5.91 -18.67 11.44
C ASP A 220 -4.89 -17.51 11.32
N LEU A 221 -4.67 -16.75 12.40
CA LEU A 221 -3.73 -15.64 12.42
C LEU A 221 -2.29 -16.11 12.53
N SER A 222 -1.38 -15.32 11.98
CA SER A 222 0.04 -15.45 12.25
C SER A 222 0.39 -14.97 13.66
N GLU A 223 1.52 -15.40 14.19
CA GLU A 223 2.01 -14.99 15.52
C GLU A 223 2.10 -13.45 15.68
N PRO A 224 2.62 -12.66 14.71
CA PRO A 224 2.58 -11.20 14.80
C PRO A 224 1.17 -10.61 14.83
N SER A 225 0.25 -11.18 14.04
CA SER A 225 -1.13 -10.70 13.95
C SER A 225 -1.88 -10.99 15.25
N GLU A 226 -1.71 -12.18 15.81
CA GLU A 226 -2.29 -12.55 17.10
C GLU A 226 -1.73 -11.68 18.23
N ALA A 227 -0.42 -11.40 18.24
CA ALA A 227 0.18 -10.52 19.23
C ALA A 227 -0.41 -9.09 19.19
N LEU A 228 -0.60 -8.53 17.98
CA LEU A 228 -1.24 -7.22 17.83
C LEU A 228 -2.73 -7.28 18.22
N LEU A 229 -3.45 -8.35 17.87
CA LEU A 229 -4.84 -8.54 18.30
C LEU A 229 -4.96 -8.55 19.82
N ASN A 230 -4.09 -9.28 20.53
CA ASN A 230 -4.07 -9.30 22.00
C ASN A 230 -3.88 -7.90 22.58
N VAL A 231 -3.01 -7.09 21.98
CA VAL A 231 -2.80 -5.70 22.41
C VAL A 231 -4.05 -4.83 22.23
N LEU A 232 -4.87 -5.11 21.22
CA LEU A 232 -6.10 -4.36 20.95
C LEU A 232 -7.27 -4.76 21.85
N ILE A 233 -7.30 -6.00 22.35
CA ILE A 233 -8.45 -6.53 23.14
C ILE A 233 -8.15 -6.70 24.63
N GLU A 234 -6.88 -6.80 25.04
CA GLU A 234 -6.47 -7.05 26.43
C GLU A 234 -5.91 -5.80 27.12
N ASP A 235 -6.21 -5.64 28.41
CA ASP A 235 -5.70 -4.52 29.22
C ASP A 235 -4.19 -4.64 29.57
N ASP A 236 -3.59 -5.83 29.48
CA ASP A 236 -2.17 -6.12 29.83
C ASP A 236 -1.63 -7.31 29.01
N PRO A 237 -1.44 -7.13 27.69
CA PRO A 237 -1.04 -8.20 26.77
C PRO A 237 0.40 -8.67 27.05
N ASP A 238 0.65 -9.97 26.90
CA ASP A 238 2.00 -10.51 26.93
C ASP A 238 2.70 -10.26 25.58
N ILE A 239 3.47 -9.16 25.52
CA ILE A 239 4.19 -8.75 24.33
C ILE A 239 5.55 -9.44 24.31
N GLU A 240 5.55 -10.76 24.09
CA GLU A 240 6.78 -11.44 23.71
C GLU A 240 7.33 -10.86 22.39
N ASN A 241 8.63 -11.02 22.15
CA ASN A 241 9.38 -10.25 21.16
C ASN A 241 9.02 -10.66 19.71
N VAL A 242 7.91 -10.13 19.18
CA VAL A 242 7.29 -10.43 17.87
C VAL A 242 8.27 -10.40 16.69
N ALA A 243 9.33 -9.58 16.77
CA ALA A 243 10.34 -9.46 15.70
C ALA A 243 11.73 -9.96 16.13
N ALA A 244 11.80 -10.88 17.10
CA ALA A 244 13.07 -11.42 17.58
C ALA A 244 13.84 -12.14 16.46
N GLY A 245 15.08 -11.68 16.22
CA GLY A 245 15.98 -12.31 15.25
C GLY A 245 15.80 -11.84 13.81
N ILE A 246 14.89 -10.89 13.54
CA ILE A 246 14.77 -10.25 12.23
C ILE A 246 15.83 -9.15 12.11
N ASP A 247 16.56 -9.17 11.00
CA ASP A 247 17.55 -8.15 10.67
C ASP A 247 16.88 -6.88 10.14
N THR A 248 16.59 -5.92 11.02
CA THR A 248 15.90 -4.66 10.65
C THR A 248 16.66 -3.79 9.64
N GLU A 249 17.93 -4.09 9.36
CA GLU A 249 18.75 -3.36 8.39
C GLU A 249 18.81 -4.05 7.02
N ALA A 250 18.10 -5.17 6.83
CA ALA A 250 18.05 -5.84 5.54
C ALA A 250 17.32 -4.98 4.49
N ASP A 251 17.87 -4.93 3.29
CA ASP A 251 17.28 -4.19 2.15
C ASP A 251 15.92 -4.77 1.74
N GLU A 252 15.71 -6.06 1.97
CA GLU A 252 14.50 -6.77 1.60
C GLU A 252 14.06 -7.73 2.70
N HIS A 253 12.77 -7.68 3.01
CA HIS A 253 12.08 -8.57 3.93
C HIS A 253 11.10 -9.46 3.19
N ASP A 254 11.02 -10.73 3.55
CA ASP A 254 9.88 -11.54 3.11
C ASP A 254 8.57 -11.05 3.75
N LEU A 255 7.43 -11.62 3.36
CA LEU A 255 6.13 -11.14 3.86
C LEU A 255 5.98 -11.34 5.37
N SER A 256 6.46 -12.46 5.91
CA SER A 256 6.38 -12.76 7.35
C SER A 256 7.28 -11.85 8.18
N GLU A 257 8.50 -11.59 7.71
CA GLU A 257 9.41 -10.66 8.37
C GLU A 257 8.85 -9.23 8.37
N LEU A 258 8.32 -8.79 7.23
CA LEU A 258 7.72 -7.47 7.09
C LEU A 258 6.49 -7.30 8.00
N GLU A 259 5.68 -8.35 8.14
CA GLU A 259 4.52 -8.37 9.04
C GLU A 259 4.95 -8.26 10.51
N ALA A 260 5.94 -9.04 10.93
CA ALA A 260 6.50 -8.95 12.28
C ALA A 260 7.09 -7.56 12.60
N LEU A 261 7.78 -6.95 11.63
CA LEU A 261 8.33 -5.59 11.78
C LEU A 261 7.24 -4.53 11.90
N ALA A 262 6.25 -4.56 11.00
CA ALA A 262 5.13 -3.62 10.99
C ALA A 262 4.28 -3.74 12.26
N TYR A 263 3.93 -4.95 12.69
CA TYR A 263 3.06 -5.12 13.85
C TYR A 263 3.80 -4.89 15.16
N ARG A 264 5.11 -5.17 15.25
CA ARG A 264 5.93 -4.67 16.37
C ARG A 264 5.87 -3.15 16.47
N GLN A 265 5.90 -2.43 15.34
CA GLN A 265 5.81 -0.98 15.33
C GLN A 265 4.46 -0.50 15.88
N PHE A 266 3.33 -1.07 15.42
CA PHE A 266 2.02 -0.77 15.99
C PHE A 266 1.93 -1.06 17.50
N ILE A 267 2.41 -2.23 17.93
CA ILE A 267 2.42 -2.59 19.36
C ILE A 267 3.22 -1.55 20.16
N SER A 268 4.40 -1.16 19.66
CA SER A 268 5.21 -0.12 20.30
C SER A 268 4.46 1.21 20.40
N ASP A 269 3.79 1.64 19.32
CA ASP A 269 3.09 2.93 19.27
C ASP A 269 1.84 2.95 20.16
N ILE A 270 1.13 1.83 20.28
CA ILE A 270 -0.06 1.69 21.14
C ILE A 270 0.33 1.63 22.62
N THR A 271 1.35 0.83 22.96
CA THR A 271 1.70 0.52 24.35
C THR A 271 2.67 1.53 24.96
N ASN A 272 3.45 2.22 24.13
CA ASN A 272 4.38 3.26 24.52
C ASN A 272 4.15 4.52 23.68
N PRO A 273 2.95 5.14 23.78
CA PRO A 273 2.62 6.28 22.95
C PRO A 273 3.66 7.39 23.14
N PRO A 274 4.12 8.03 22.05
CA PRO A 274 5.12 9.07 22.15
C PRO A 274 4.64 10.14 23.13
N GLY A 275 5.52 10.54 24.06
CA GLY A 275 5.16 11.56 25.05
C GLY A 275 4.65 12.85 24.38
N PRO A 276 3.95 13.74 25.13
CA PRO A 276 3.27 14.92 24.58
C PRO A 276 4.12 15.85 23.70
N SER A 277 5.45 15.76 23.77
CA SER A 277 6.41 16.53 22.97
C SER A 277 6.66 15.99 21.56
N GLY A 278 6.24 14.75 21.22
CA GLY A 278 6.48 14.15 19.89
C GLY A 278 5.50 14.60 18.81
N TYR A 279 4.26 14.91 19.19
CA TYR A 279 3.14 15.20 18.26
C TYR A 279 3.29 16.47 17.40
N TYR A 280 4.20 17.39 17.77
CA TYR A 280 4.33 18.67 17.07
C TYR A 280 5.40 18.69 15.96
N SER A 281 6.04 17.56 15.66
CA SER A 281 7.17 17.53 14.70
C SER A 281 6.89 16.88 13.35
N THR A 282 5.80 16.13 13.20
CA THR A 282 5.51 15.33 11.99
C THR A 282 4.29 15.80 11.20
N ALA A 283 3.59 16.85 11.63
CA ALA A 283 2.44 17.43 10.92
C ALA A 283 2.81 18.59 9.98
N SER A 284 4.06 18.69 9.56
CA SER A 284 4.57 19.77 8.68
C SER A 284 4.96 19.26 7.30
#